data_AF-A0A497LDV5-F1
#
_entry.id   AF-A0A497LDV5-F1
#
_cell.length_a   1.000
_cell.length_b   1.000
_cell.length_c   1.000
_cell.angle_alpha   90.00
_cell.angle_beta   90.00
_cell.angle_gamma   90.00
#
_symmetry.space_group_name_H-M   'P 1'
#
loop_
_entity.id
_entity.type
_entity.pdbx_description
1 polymer ?
#
loop_
_entity_poly.entity_id
_entity_poly.type
_entity_poly.pdbx_seq_one_letter_code
_entity_poly.pdbx_strand_id
1 'polypeptide(L)' 'MTSEKSYILTEKCKRCEVCPPIQACPSKAFYRFDPDYPPVVDLEMCLGCGTCVETCPHKAVILKKPA' A
#
# COMPACT_ATOMS: atom_id res chain seq x y z
N MET A 1 -12.40 2.21 17.83
CA MET A 1 -12.22 2.71 16.46
C MET A 1 -11.02 2.00 15.86
N THR A 2 -11.19 0.74 15.46
CA THR A 2 -10.08 -0.11 14.98
C THR A 2 -9.93 0.12 13.49
N SER A 3 -9.32 1.25 13.10
CA SER A 3 -9.15 1.63 11.70
C SER A 3 -8.17 0.65 11.04
N GLU A 4 -8.67 -0.14 10.10
CA GLU A 4 -7.87 -1.09 9.33
C GLU A 4 -6.76 -0.36 8.57
N LYS A 5 -5.56 -0.96 8.51
CA LYS A 5 -4.39 -0.35 7.86
C LYS A 5 -3.90 -1.21 6.71
N SER A 6 -3.22 -0.57 5.76
CA SER A 6 -2.71 -1.25 4.56
C SER A 6 -1.31 -1.82 4.81
N TYR A 7 -1.06 -3.04 4.36
CA TYR A 7 0.22 -3.71 4.43
C TYR A 7 0.60 -4.27 3.06
N ILE A 8 1.89 -4.28 2.75
CA ILE A 8 2.42 -4.80 1.48
C ILE A 8 2.99 -6.19 1.70
N LEU A 9 2.50 -7.13 0.91
CA LEU A 9 3.00 -8.49 0.77
C LEU A 9 4.24 -8.46 -0.14
N THR A 10 5.41 -8.47 0.48
CA THR A 10 6.70 -8.34 -0.22
C THR A 10 6.93 -9.46 -1.24
N GLU A 11 6.36 -10.64 -0.99
CA GLU A 11 6.41 -11.80 -1.86
C GLU A 11 5.57 -11.65 -3.15
N LYS A 12 4.53 -10.81 -3.12
CA LYS A 12 3.67 -10.53 -4.28
C LYS A 12 4.03 -9.24 -5.00
N CYS A 13 4.76 -8.34 -4.35
CA CYS A 13 5.15 -7.06 -4.93
C CYS A 13 6.14 -7.28 -6.08
N LYS A 14 5.79 -6.80 -7.29
CA LYS A 14 6.66 -6.89 -8.48
C LYS A 14 7.56 -5.68 -8.68
N ARG A 15 7.54 -4.70 -7.76
CA ARG A 15 8.34 -3.48 -7.87
C ARG A 15 8.16 -2.79 -9.22
N CYS A 16 6.91 -2.62 -9.62
CA CYS A 16 6.54 -1.98 -10.87
C CYS A 16 7.16 -0.58 -10.97
N GLU A 17 7.57 -0.17 -12.16
CA GLU A 17 8.09 1.17 -12.42
C GLU A 17 7.07 2.24 -12.00
N VAL A 18 5.83 2.09 -12.47
CA VAL A 18 4.67 2.85 -12.00
C VAL A 18 3.92 2.02 -10.96
N CYS A 19 3.76 2.54 -9.74
CA CYS A 19 3.03 1.89 -8.67
C CYS A 19 1.61 2.47 -8.56
N PRO A 20 0.55 1.76 -9.01
CA PRO A 20 -0.83 2.27 -8.92
C PRO A 20 -1.26 2.61 -7.49
N PRO A 21 -0.90 1.82 -6.45
CA PRO A 21 -1.18 2.19 -5.06
C PRO A 21 -0.64 3.56 -4.64
N ILE A 22 0.57 3.95 -5.09
CA ILE A 22 1.14 5.27 -4.79
C ILE A 22 0.30 6.38 -5.43
N GLN A 23 -0.09 6.20 -6.69
CA GLN A 23 -0.85 7.20 -7.45
C GLN A 23 -2.30 7.32 -6.98
N ALA A 24 -2.90 6.21 -6.58
CA ALA A 24 -4.31 6.14 -6.22
C ALA A 24 -4.59 6.45 -4.74
N CYS A 25 -3.58 6.46 -3.87
CA CYS A 25 -3.80 6.66 -2.44
C CYS A 25 -4.24 8.10 -2.14
N PRO A 26 -5.49 8.33 -1.67
CA PRO A 26 -6.00 9.68 -1.43
C PRO A 26 -5.27 10.39 -0.28
N SER A 27 -4.78 9.64 0.70
CA SER A 27 -4.01 10.18 1.82
C SER A 27 -2.51 10.22 1.56
N LYS A 28 -2.04 9.78 0.37
CA LYS A 28 -0.62 9.73 0.01
C LYS A 28 0.24 8.97 1.03
N ALA A 29 -0.34 7.97 1.69
CA ALA A 29 0.34 7.17 2.70
C ALA A 29 1.41 6.22 2.12
N PHE A 30 1.41 5.99 0.80
CA PHE A 30 2.39 5.13 0.14
C PHE A 30 3.53 5.96 -0.42
N TYR A 31 4.77 5.57 -0.11
CA TYR A 31 5.98 6.18 -0.65
C TYR A 31 7.04 5.13 -0.95
N ARG A 32 7.93 5.42 -1.90
CA ARG A 32 9.03 4.52 -2.28
C ARG A 32 10.30 5.35 -2.47
N PHE A 33 11.36 5.02 -1.72
CA PHE A 33 12.67 5.68 -1.83
C PHE A 33 13.55 5.05 -2.91
N ASP A 34 13.42 3.74 -3.10
CA ASP A 34 14.27 2.97 -4.00
C ASP A 34 13.39 2.03 -4.86
N PRO A 35 13.55 2.03 -6.21
CA PRO A 35 12.78 1.16 -7.10
C PRO A 35 12.99 -0.33 -6.85
N ASP A 36 14.14 -0.75 -6.30
CA ASP A 36 14.47 -2.15 -6.00
C ASP A 36 13.77 -2.68 -4.73
N TYR A 37 13.03 -1.83 -4.02
CA TYR A 37 12.28 -2.20 -2.82
C TYR A 37 10.77 -1.96 -2.99
N PRO A 38 9.93 -2.76 -2.29
CA PRO A 38 8.51 -2.46 -2.18
C PRO A 38 8.28 -1.07 -1.57
N PRO A 39 7.16 -0.40 -1.91
CA PRO A 39 6.79 0.83 -1.23
C PRO A 39 6.62 0.59 0.28
N VAL A 40 6.72 1.66 1.06
CA VAL A 40 6.42 1.69 2.48
C VAL A 40 5.08 2.40 2.68
N VAL A 41 4.33 1.96 3.69
CA VAL A 41 3.04 2.56 4.06
C VAL A 41 3.21 3.32 5.37
N ASP A 42 2.89 4.62 5.34
CA ASP A 42 2.68 5.42 6.53
C ASP A 42 1.36 5.01 7.21
N LEU A 43 1.46 4.35 8.37
CA LEU A 43 0.29 3.88 9.09
C LEU A 43 -0.48 5.02 9.77
N GLU A 44 0.15 6.16 10.03
CA GLU A 44 -0.52 7.34 10.59
C GLU A 44 -1.38 8.02 9.54
N MET A 45 -0.85 8.18 8.32
CA MET A 45 -1.59 8.77 7.19
C MET A 45 -2.56 7.78 6.53
N CYS A 46 -2.41 6.47 6.75
CA CYS A 46 -3.28 5.47 6.14
C CYS A 46 -4.72 5.56 6.70
N LEU A 47 -5.67 5.93 5.84
CA LEU A 47 -7.10 6.01 6.18
C LEU A 47 -7.81 4.65 6.21
N GLY A 48 -7.19 3.60 5.65
CA GLY A 48 -7.84 2.28 5.57
C GLY A 48 -8.91 2.17 4.48
N CYS A 49 -8.94 3.07 3.49
CA CYS A 49 -9.98 3.13 2.47
C CYS A 49 -10.01 1.96 1.46
N GLY A 50 -8.93 1.18 1.34
CA GLY A 50 -8.88 -0.01 0.48
C GLY A 50 -8.58 0.23 -1.01
N THR A 51 -8.52 1.47 -1.49
CA THR A 51 -8.24 1.78 -2.91
C THR A 51 -6.93 1.18 -3.42
N CYS A 52 -5.91 1.08 -2.57
CA CYS A 52 -4.62 0.46 -2.90
C CYS A 52 -4.73 -1.05 -3.15
N VAL A 53 -5.68 -1.74 -2.52
CA VAL A 53 -5.93 -3.18 -2.72
C VAL A 53 -6.56 -3.41 -4.09
N GLU A 54 -7.51 -2.56 -4.49
CA GLU A 54 -8.22 -2.65 -5.77
C GLU A 54 -7.32 -2.30 -6.96
N THR A 55 -6.46 -1.29 -6.80
CA THR A 55 -5.61 -0.78 -7.89
C THR A 55 -4.34 -1.59 -8.11
N CYS A 56 -3.91 -2.43 -7.16
CA CYS A 56 -2.72 -3.26 -7.32
C CYS A 56 -3.03 -4.51 -8.18
N PRO A 57 -2.51 -4.61 -9.44
CA PRO A 57 -2.82 -5.74 -10.31
C PRO A 57 -2.26 -7.07 -9.78
N HIS A 58 -1.19 -7.01 -8.98
CA HIS A 58 -0.55 -8.17 -8.38
C HIS A 58 -1.16 -8.58 -7.03
N LYS A 59 -2.20 -7.87 -6.56
CA LYS A 59 -2.83 -8.11 -5.25
C LYS A 59 -1.80 -8.19 -4.13
N ALA A 60 -0.80 -7.30 -4.19
CA ALA A 60 0.32 -7.24 -3.26
C ALA A 60 0.02 -6.36 -2.05
N VAL A 61 -1.15 -5.73 -1.98
CA VAL A 61 -1.57 -4.88 -0.86
C VAL A 61 -2.78 -5.53 -0.19
N ILE A 62 -2.80 -5.55 1.14
CA ILE A 62 -3.91 -6.06 1.95
C ILE A 62 -4.32 -5.03 3.00
N LEU A 63 -5.58 -5.07 3.42
CA LEU A 63 -6.04 -4.39 4.64
C LEU A 63 -6.06 -5.38 5.80
N LYS A 64 -5.50 -4.97 6.94
CA LYS A 64 -5.52 -5.76 8.17
C LYS A 64 -5.71 -4.85 9.37
N LYS A 65 -6.35 -5.35 10.43
CA LYS A 65 -6.36 -4.68 11.73
C LYS A 65 -4.96 -4.82 12.36
N PRO A 66 -4.34 -3.72 12.83
CA PRO A 66 -3.18 -3.84 13.69
C PRO A 66 -3.59 -4.68 14.91
N ALA A 67 -2.78 -5.69 15.23
CA ALA A 67 -2.99 -6.57 16.38
C ALA A 67 -2.73 -5.82 17.70
#